data_AF-A0A5W2M1D6-F1
#
_entry.id   AF-A0A5W2M1D6-F1
#
_cell.length_a   1.000
_cell.length_b   1.000
_cell.length_c   1.000
_cell.angle_alpha   90.00
_cell.angle_beta   90.00
_cell.angle_gamma   90.00
#
_symmetry.space_group_name_H-M   'P 1'
#
loop_
_entity.id
_entity.type
_entity.pdbx_description
1 polymer ?
#
loop_
_entity_poly.entity_id
_entity_poly.type
_entity_poly.pdbx_seq_one_letter_code
_entity_poly.pdbx_strand_id
1 'polypeptide(L)'
;FEHMEASKWEDSVGLKFTTIYRGDNKNNGTPHEPLSEQAHLMFQGMIDDMYEIFTASVAEYRGMNQQAVIDTQAGLYFGADAITAGLADEVSDPQSAINAIADKYKKPQQATSIKLQAA
;
A
#
# COMPACT_ATOMS: atom_id res chain seq x y z
N PHE A 1 0.28 -8.87 8.66
CA PHE A 1 -0.33 -10.21 8.78
C PHE A 1 -0.56 -10.46 10.26
N GLU A 2 -1.72 -10.97 10.64
CA GLU A 2 -2.04 -11.30 12.03
C GLU A 2 -2.43 -12.78 12.10
N HIS A 3 -1.92 -13.49 13.09
CA HIS A 3 -2.29 -14.87 13.41
C HIS A 3 -2.88 -14.91 14.81
N MET A 4 -4.05 -15.53 14.93
CA MET A 4 -4.71 -15.78 16.22
C MET A 4 -4.61 -17.26 16.54
N GLU A 5 -4.01 -17.58 17.67
CA GLU A 5 -4.02 -18.91 18.25
C GLU A 5 -5.23 -19.04 19.20
N ALA A 6 -6.02 -20.10 19.02
CA ALA A 6 -7.23 -20.39 19.80
C ALA A 6 -7.14 -21.68 20.61
N SER A 7 -6.04 -22.46 20.48
CA SER A 7 -5.89 -23.79 21.08
C SER A 7 -6.15 -23.81 22.59
N LYS A 8 -5.71 -22.79 23.33
CA LYS A 8 -6.00 -22.70 24.78
C LYS A 8 -7.49 -22.50 25.10
N TRP A 9 -8.19 -21.72 24.28
CA TRP A 9 -9.62 -21.54 24.44
C TRP A 9 -10.36 -22.84 24.08
N GLU A 10 -9.97 -23.50 22.99
CA GLU A 10 -10.52 -24.79 22.56
C GLU A 10 -10.41 -25.84 23.66
N ASP A 11 -9.23 -25.97 24.27
CA ASP A 11 -9.01 -26.85 25.42
C ASP A 11 -9.94 -26.50 26.59
N SER A 12 -10.14 -25.20 26.88
CA SER A 12 -10.99 -24.75 27.98
C SER A 12 -12.47 -25.08 27.81
N VAL A 13 -12.93 -25.23 26.56
CA VAL A 13 -14.32 -25.58 26.21
C VAL A 13 -14.46 -27.05 25.80
N GLY A 14 -13.38 -27.84 25.89
CA GLY A 14 -13.39 -29.27 25.59
C GLY A 14 -13.45 -29.62 24.10
N LEU A 15 -13.05 -28.70 23.22
CA LEU A 15 -12.93 -28.97 21.79
C LEU A 15 -11.57 -29.60 21.51
N LYS A 16 -11.55 -30.60 20.61
CA LYS A 16 -10.33 -31.24 20.14
C LYS A 16 -10.33 -31.32 18.62
N PHE A 17 -9.32 -30.70 18.02
CA PHE A 17 -9.09 -30.73 16.58
C PHE A 17 -8.01 -31.75 16.23
N THR A 18 -8.25 -32.53 15.19
CA THR A 18 -7.26 -33.44 14.60
C THR A 18 -7.07 -33.05 13.14
N THR A 19 -5.93 -32.45 12.82
CA THR A 19 -5.65 -31.96 11.47
C THR A 19 -5.15 -33.10 10.57
N ILE A 20 -5.66 -33.19 9.34
CA ILE A 20 -5.24 -34.16 8.32
C ILE A 20 -4.78 -33.37 7.10
N TYR A 21 -3.50 -33.47 6.74
CA TYR A 21 -2.91 -32.76 5.61
C TYR A 21 -1.74 -33.54 4.99
N ARG A 22 -1.26 -33.08 3.83
CA ARG A 22 -0.08 -33.62 3.15
C ARG A 22 0.89 -32.49 2.80
N GLY A 23 2.07 -32.52 3.40
CA GLY A 23 3.16 -31.56 3.22
C GLY A 23 3.26 -30.56 4.37
N ASP A 24 4.49 -30.24 4.77
CA ASP A 24 4.82 -29.56 6.03
C ASP A 24 4.20 -28.17 6.16
N ASN A 25 4.03 -27.45 5.05
CA ASN A 25 3.50 -26.09 5.04
C ASN A 25 1.96 -26.01 4.99
N LYS A 26 1.25 -27.14 4.86
CA LYS A 26 -0.21 -27.13 4.64
C LYS A 26 -1.02 -26.74 5.87
N ASN A 27 -0.42 -26.81 7.05
CA ASN A 27 -1.04 -26.40 8.30
C ASN A 27 -0.54 -25.04 8.81
N ASN A 28 0.33 -24.34 8.05
CA ASN A 28 0.90 -23.07 8.48
C ASN A 28 -0.21 -22.04 8.75
N GLY A 29 -0.21 -21.46 9.95
CA GLY A 29 -1.19 -20.45 10.35
C GLY A 29 -2.53 -21.02 10.82
N THR A 30 -2.64 -22.33 11.06
CA THR A 30 -3.80 -22.89 11.74
C THR A 30 -4.02 -22.23 13.11
N PRO A 31 -5.28 -22.01 13.54
CA PRO A 31 -5.57 -21.45 14.87
C PRO A 31 -5.50 -22.51 15.99
N HIS A 32 -5.48 -23.80 15.62
CA HIS A 32 -5.63 -24.93 16.56
C HIS A 32 -4.34 -25.34 17.27
N GLU A 33 -3.21 -24.70 16.96
CA GLU A 33 -1.91 -24.92 17.59
C GLU A 33 -1.07 -23.63 17.54
N PRO A 34 -0.04 -23.49 18.39
CA PRO A 34 0.90 -22.38 18.30
C PRO A 34 1.54 -22.28 16.91
N LEU A 35 1.76 -21.04 16.45
CA LEU A 35 2.46 -20.81 15.19
C LEU A 35 3.87 -21.40 15.26
N SER A 36 4.21 -22.27 14.31
CA SER A 36 5.55 -22.85 14.24
C SER A 36 6.59 -21.80 13.82
N GLU A 37 7.84 -21.98 14.25
CA GLU A 37 8.95 -21.11 13.85
C GLU A 37 9.14 -21.07 12.32
N GLN A 38 9.00 -22.22 11.66
CA GLN A 38 9.08 -22.32 10.20
C GLN A 38 7.99 -21.50 9.51
N ALA A 39 6.74 -21.59 9.98
CA ALA A 39 5.63 -20.79 9.44
C ALA A 39 5.86 -19.30 9.69
N HIS A 40 6.33 -18.93 10.88
CA HIS A 40 6.66 -17.55 11.22
C HIS A 40 7.72 -16.98 10.28
N LEU A 41 8.84 -17.68 10.07
CA LEU A 41 9.91 -17.24 9.17
C LEU A 41 9.43 -17.11 7.71
N MET A 42 8.59 -18.05 7.25
CA MET A 42 7.98 -17.98 5.93
C MET A 42 7.09 -16.73 5.79
N PHE A 43 6.22 -16.47 6.77
CA PHE A 43 5.35 -15.30 6.76
C PHE A 43 6.13 -14.00 6.87
N GLN A 44 7.17 -13.95 7.71
CA GLN A 44 8.04 -12.79 7.85
C GLN A 44 8.78 -12.48 6.53
N GLY A 45 9.34 -13.49 5.86
CA GLY A 45 9.98 -13.29 4.56
C GLY A 45 9.03 -12.72 3.51
N MET A 46 7.77 -13.19 3.46
CA MET A 46 6.77 -12.60 2.56
C MET A 46 6.44 -11.13 2.91
N ILE A 47 6.43 -10.77 4.20
CA ILE A 47 6.25 -9.38 4.62
C ILE A 47 7.43 -8.53 4.16
N ASP A 48 8.66 -9.01 4.37
CA ASP A 48 9.89 -8.29 4.02
C ASP A 48 9.98 -8.06 2.51
N ASP A 49 9.66 -9.07 1.70
CA ASP A 49 9.62 -8.95 0.23
C ASP A 49 8.61 -7.90 -0.24
N MET A 50 7.40 -7.91 0.32
CA MET A 50 6.37 -6.92 -0.02
C MET A 50 6.74 -5.51 0.47
N TYR A 51 7.40 -5.41 1.63
CA TYR A 51 7.88 -4.16 2.18
C TYR A 51 8.94 -3.51 1.29
N GLU A 52 9.87 -4.31 0.76
CA GLU A 52 10.89 -3.85 -0.18
C GLU A 52 10.25 -3.30 -1.46
N ILE A 53 9.33 -4.06 -2.08
CA ILE A 53 8.61 -3.60 -3.28
C ILE A 53 7.86 -2.29 -3.02
N PHE A 54 7.17 -2.18 -1.88
CA PHE A 54 6.43 -0.99 -1.52
C PHE A 54 7.35 0.23 -1.36
N THR A 55 8.40 0.10 -0.55
CA THR A 55 9.30 1.23 -0.24
C THR A 55 10.09 1.68 -1.47
N ALA A 56 10.56 0.74 -2.29
CA ALA A 56 11.23 1.04 -3.56
C ALA A 56 10.30 1.76 -4.54
N SER A 57 9.05 1.31 -4.68
CA SER A 57 8.07 1.95 -5.57
C SER A 57 7.77 3.38 -5.14
N VAL A 58 7.53 3.62 -3.84
CA VAL A 58 7.28 4.98 -3.34
C VAL A 58 8.49 5.87 -3.60
N ALA A 59 9.71 5.38 -3.32
CA ALA A 59 10.94 6.12 -3.55
C ALA A 59 11.10 6.53 -5.02
N GLU A 60 10.89 5.59 -5.94
CA GLU A 60 10.97 5.83 -7.38
C GLU A 60 9.96 6.89 -7.86
N TYR A 61 8.68 6.70 -7.54
CA TYR A 61 7.62 7.58 -8.07
C TYR A 61 7.52 8.92 -7.35
N ARG A 62 8.08 9.07 -6.15
CA ARG A 62 8.19 10.35 -5.43
C ARG A 62 9.54 11.04 -5.64
N GLY A 63 10.50 10.38 -6.30
CA GLY A 63 11.85 10.91 -6.50
C GLY A 63 12.61 11.16 -5.19
N MET A 64 12.42 10.30 -4.20
CA MET A 64 12.99 10.44 -2.85
C MET A 64 13.87 9.24 -2.47
N ASN A 65 14.66 9.37 -1.40
CA ASN A 65 15.47 8.27 -0.88
C ASN A 65 14.55 7.18 -0.27
N GLN A 66 14.74 5.91 -0.62
CA GLN A 66 14.00 4.78 -0.05
C GLN A 66 14.11 4.71 1.47
N GLN A 67 15.27 5.05 2.05
CA GLN A 67 15.43 5.11 3.50
C GLN A 67 14.48 6.12 4.14
N ALA A 68 14.20 7.26 3.49
CA ALA A 68 13.24 8.23 4.01
C ALA A 68 11.80 7.67 4.02
N VAL A 69 11.46 6.76 3.10
CA VAL A 69 10.19 6.02 3.13
C VAL A 69 10.18 5.02 4.28
N ILE A 70 11.27 4.27 4.46
CA ILE A 70 11.43 3.30 5.57
C ILE A 70 11.30 4.01 6.92
N ASP A 71 11.95 5.16 7.08
CA ASP A 71 11.96 5.94 8.32
C ASP A 71 10.57 6.49 8.71
N THR A 72 9.61 6.50 7.79
CA THR A 72 8.21 6.82 8.13
C THR A 72 7.57 5.81 9.07
N GLN A 73 8.10 4.58 9.13
CA GLN A 73 7.60 3.47 9.96
C GLN A 73 6.08 3.27 9.79
N ALA A 74 5.57 3.43 8.56
CA ALA A 74 4.15 3.34 8.21
C ALA A 74 3.24 4.32 9.01
N GLY A 75 3.79 5.45 9.44
CA GLY A 75 3.05 6.53 10.09
C GLY A 75 1.99 7.17 9.19
N LEU A 76 0.98 7.77 9.82
CA LEU A 76 -0.07 8.51 9.13
C LEU A 76 0.31 9.98 8.97
N TYR A 77 0.10 10.53 7.78
CA TYR A 77 0.36 11.93 7.45
C TYR A 77 -0.91 12.56 6.88
N PHE A 78 -1.33 13.71 7.43
CA PHE A 78 -2.57 14.36 7.04
C PHE A 78 -2.29 15.70 6.35
N GLY A 79 -2.93 15.93 5.19
CA GLY A 79 -2.90 17.23 4.50
C GLY A 79 -1.47 17.75 4.25
N ALA A 80 -1.15 18.90 4.86
CA ALA A 80 0.15 19.56 4.69
C ALA A 80 1.35 18.73 5.20
N ASP A 81 1.14 17.84 6.18
CA ASP A 81 2.21 16.98 6.69
C ASP A 81 2.64 15.95 5.63
N ALA A 82 1.69 15.47 4.81
CA ALA A 82 2.01 14.55 3.71
C ALA A 82 2.82 15.24 2.61
N ILE A 83 2.55 16.53 2.36
CA ILE A 83 3.36 17.34 1.44
C ILE A 83 4.76 17.54 2.00
N THR A 84 4.85 17.91 3.28
CA THR A 84 6.14 18.13 3.97
C THR A 84 7.00 16.88 3.98
N ALA A 85 6.38 15.69 4.15
CA ALA A 85 7.04 14.39 4.08
C ALA A 85 7.41 13.97 2.65
N GLY A 86 7.02 14.73 1.61
CA GLY A 86 7.26 14.39 0.21
C GLY A 86 6.33 13.31 -0.35
N LEU A 87 5.29 12.91 0.40
CA LEU A 87 4.35 11.84 0.05
C LEU A 87 3.15 12.35 -0.79
N ALA A 88 2.91 13.67 -0.82
CA ALA A 88 1.89 14.31 -1.63
C ALA A 88 2.42 15.59 -2.30
N ASP A 89 1.81 16.00 -3.42
CA ASP A 89 2.21 17.20 -4.15
C ASP A 89 1.43 18.44 -3.72
N GLU A 90 0.13 18.27 -3.46
CA GLU A 90 -0.78 19.35 -3.07
C GLU A 90 -1.98 18.82 -2.26
N VAL A 91 -2.65 19.74 -1.56
CA VAL A 91 -3.98 19.51 -0.97
C VAL A 91 -4.98 20.28 -1.81
N SER A 92 -5.96 19.57 -2.36
CA SER A 92 -6.99 20.13 -3.24
C SER A 92 -8.30 19.40 -3.01
N ASP A 93 -9.43 20.08 -3.25
CA ASP A 93 -10.70 19.38 -3.33
C ASP A 93 -10.78 18.54 -4.62
N PRO A 94 -11.59 17.47 -4.66
CA PRO A 94 -11.63 16.56 -5.80
C PRO A 94 -11.97 17.24 -7.14
N GLN A 95 -12.83 18.26 -7.15
CA GLN A 95 -13.24 18.93 -8.39
C GLN A 95 -12.11 19.80 -8.94
N SER A 96 -11.44 20.54 -8.07
CA SER A 96 -10.26 21.33 -8.42
C SER A 96 -9.12 20.46 -8.95
N ALA A 97 -8.84 19.31 -8.33
CA ALA A 97 -7.83 18.36 -8.80
C ALA A 97 -8.13 17.83 -10.22
N ILE A 98 -9.39 17.44 -10.49
CA ILE A 98 -9.82 16.99 -11.83
C ILE A 98 -9.67 18.10 -12.87
N ASN A 99 -10.09 19.32 -12.52
CA ASN A 99 -9.97 20.47 -13.42
C ASN A 99 -8.51 20.76 -13.76
N ALA A 100 -7.62 20.72 -12.76
CA ALA A 100 -6.19 20.95 -12.94
C ALA A 100 -5.54 19.89 -13.87
N ILE A 101 -5.95 18.63 -13.75
CA ILE A 101 -5.51 17.57 -14.68
C ILE A 101 -6.03 17.86 -16.09
N ALA A 102 -7.33 18.15 -16.24
CA ALA A 102 -7.94 18.40 -17.55
C ALA A 102 -7.31 19.60 -18.28
N ASP A 103 -7.01 20.68 -17.55
CA ASP A 103 -6.41 21.89 -18.10
C ASP A 103 -5.02 21.65 -18.70
N LYS A 104 -4.21 20.74 -18.13
CA LYS A 104 -2.89 20.37 -18.67
C LYS A 104 -2.97 19.75 -20.08
N TYR A 105 -4.13 19.20 -20.48
CA TYR A 105 -4.32 18.53 -21.76
C TYR A 105 -5.20 19.31 -22.75
N LYS A 106 -5.65 20.52 -22.41
CA LYS A 106 -6.34 21.40 -23.36
C LYS A 106 -5.34 21.86 -24.43
N LYS A 107 -5.52 21.38 -25.68
CA LYS A 107 -4.74 21.89 -26.82
C LYS A 107 -5.02 23.38 -27.00
N PRO A 108 -4.00 24.21 -27.35
CA PRO A 108 -4.27 25.59 -27.71
C PRO A 108 -5.21 25.60 -28.89
N GLN A 109 -6.39 26.22 -28.70
CA GLN A 109 -7.30 26.48 -29.80
C GLN A 109 -6.58 27.48 -30.72
N GLN A 110 -6.14 27.01 -31.90
CA GLN A 110 -5.56 27.89 -32.91
C GLN A 110 -6.59 28.98 -33.20
N ALA A 111 -6.26 30.22 -32.82
CA ALA A 111 -7.05 31.38 -33.20
C ALA A 111 -6.96 31.50 -34.73
N THR A 112 -7.99 31.07 -35.45
CA THR A 112 -8.13 31.33 -36.87
C THR A 112 -8.47 32.80 -37.05
N SER A 113 -7.46 33.66 -37.17
CA SER A 113 -7.64 35.03 -37.58
C SER A 113 -7.96 35.06 -39.08
N ILE A 114 -9.24 34.89 -39.44
CA ILE A 114 -9.70 35.26 -40.78
C ILE A 114 -9.81 36.78 -40.81
N LYS A 115 -8.80 37.45 -41.39
CA LYS A 115 -8.91 38.86 -41.75
C LYS A 115 -9.80 38.98 -42.99
N LEU A 116 -11.06 39.35 -42.82
CA LEU A 116 -11.89 39.83 -43.92
C LEU A 116 -11.37 41.22 -44.34
N GLN A 117 -10.71 41.30 -45.50
CA GLN A 117 -10.52 42.56 -46.20
C GLN A 117 -11.72 42.76 -47.14
N ALA A 118 -12.50 43.82 -46.90
CA ALA A 118 -13.52 44.29 -47.83
C ALA A 118 -12.84 45.16 -48.91
N ALA A 119 -13.23 44.94 -50.17
CA ALA A 119 -12.89 45.76 -51.33
C ALA A 119 -14.08 46.63 -51.73
#